data_AF-A0A661QMM5-F1
#
_entry.id   AF-A0A661QMM5-F1
#
_cell.length_a   1.000
_cell.length_b   1.000
_cell.length_c   1.000
_cell.angle_alpha   90.00
_cell.angle_beta   90.00
_cell.angle_gamma   90.00
#
_symmetry.space_group_name_H-M   'P 1'
#
loop_
_entity.id
_entity.type
_entity.pdbx_description
1 polymer ?
#
loop_
_entity_poly.entity_id
_entity_poly.type
_entity_poly.pdbx_seq_one_letter_code
_entity_poly.pdbx_strand_id
1 'polypeptide(L)' 'MKGYIQVYTGNGKGKTTAALGLSIRAAGAGLKVFIAQFIKMGEYSEIKTLKRFSDFITIE' A
#
# COMPACT_ATOMS: atom_id res chain seq x y z
N MET A 1 15.54 -8.35 13.32
CA MET A 1 14.09 -8.27 12.98
C MET A 1 13.76 -9.34 11.96
N LYS A 2 12.59 -9.99 12.07
CA LYS A 2 12.14 -11.01 11.11
C LYS A 2 11.09 -10.40 10.18
N GLY A 3 11.31 -10.49 8.87
CA GLY A 3 10.34 -10.08 7.85
C GLY A 3 9.35 -11.22 7.55
N TYR A 4 8.13 -10.87 7.14
CA TYR A 4 7.10 -11.80 6.72
C TYR A 4 6.55 -11.40 5.35
N ILE A 5 6.08 -12.40 4.59
CA ILE A 5 5.41 -12.20 3.30
C ILE A 5 3.92 -12.45 3.50
N GLN A 6 3.09 -11.49 3.09
CA GLN A 6 1.63 -11.61 3.10
C GLN A 6 1.13 -11.69 1.67
N VAL A 7 0.29 -12.69 1.38
CA VAL A 7 -0.32 -12.88 0.06
C VAL A 7 -1.83 -12.73 0.21
N TYR A 8 -2.37 -11.65 -0.36
CA TYR A 8 -3.83 -11.45 -0.47
C TYR A 8 -4.30 -11.97 -1.83
N THR A 9 -5.03 -13.09 -1.85
CA THR A 9 -5.50 -13.77 -3.07
C THR A 9 -7.01 -14.07 -3.03
N GLY A 10 -7.55 -14.68 -4.08
CA GLY A 10 -8.97 -15.01 -4.25
C GLY A 10 -9.78 -13.95 -5.01
N ASN A 11 -11.05 -14.24 -5.32
CA ASN A 11 -11.90 -13.39 -6.16
C ASN A 11 -12.63 -12.27 -5.40
N GLY A 12 -12.60 -12.31 -4.06
CA GLY A 12 -13.21 -11.27 -3.23
C GLY A 12 -12.60 -9.88 -3.43
N LYS A 13 -13.41 -8.84 -3.25
CA LYS A 13 -12.95 -7.45 -3.16
C LYS A 13 -12.16 -7.25 -1.87
N GLY A 14 -11.18 -6.32 -1.89
CA GLY A 14 -10.46 -5.90 -0.68
C GLY A 14 -8.97 -6.28 -0.63
N LYS A 15 -8.43 -7.06 -1.58
CA LYS A 15 -7.00 -7.42 -1.62
C LYS A 15 -6.09 -6.18 -1.64
N THR A 16 -6.37 -5.27 -2.57
CA THR A 16 -5.64 -4.00 -2.69
C THR A 16 -5.84 -3.14 -1.46
N THR A 17 -7.08 -3.02 -0.96
CA THR A 17 -7.40 -2.24 0.24
C THR A 17 -6.66 -2.74 1.49
N ALA A 18 -6.53 -4.06 1.66
CA ALA A 18 -5.78 -4.66 2.75
C ALA A 18 -4.29 -4.29 2.68
N ALA A 19 -3.68 -4.39 1.49
CA ALA A 19 -2.29 -3.97 1.27
C ALA A 19 -2.09 -2.48 1.56
N LEU A 20 -3.00 -1.61 1.09
CA LEU A 20 -2.92 -0.17 1.36
C LEU A 20 -3.09 0.17 2.85
N GLY A 21 -4.00 -0.52 3.55
CA GLY A 21 -4.18 -0.35 4.99
C GLY A 21 -2.93 -0.75 5.78
N LEU A 22 -2.23 -1.80 5.35
CA LEU A 22 -0.94 -2.19 5.94
C LEU A 22 0.14 -1.12 5.69
N SER A 23 0.20 -0.57 4.47
CA SER A 23 1.12 0.52 4.12
C SER A 23 0.90 1.76 4.99
N ILE A 24 -0.36 2.19 5.17
CA ILE A 24 -0.69 3.34 6.04
C ILE A 24 -0.31 3.05 7.49
N ARG A 25 -0.58 1.84 7.98
CA ARG A 25 -0.18 1.43 9.34
C ARG A 25 1.34 1.51 9.54
N ALA A 26 2.12 1.03 8.57
CA ALA A 26 3.57 1.09 8.62
C ALA A 26 4.08 2.54 8.57
N ALA A 27 3.54 3.38 7.68
CA ALA A 27 3.86 4.80 7.61
C ALA A 27 3.54 5.54 8.91
N GLY A 28 2.38 5.26 9.53
CA GLY A 28 2.02 5.82 10.84
C GLY A 28 2.93 5.40 11.98
N ALA A 29 3.66 4.28 11.85
CA ALA A 29 4.70 3.84 12.76
C ALA A 29 6.10 4.39 12.42
N GLY A 30 6.20 5.32 11.46
CA GLY A 30 7.47 5.93 11.03
C GLY A 30 8.30 5.07 10.07
N LEU A 31 7.73 3.99 9.53
CA LEU A 31 8.42 3.12 8.57
C LEU A 31 8.22 3.64 7.14
N LYS A 32 9.25 3.49 6.31
CA LYS A 32 9.16 3.78 4.88
C LYS A 32 8.53 2.60 4.12
N VAL A 33 7.64 2.91 3.18
CA VAL A 33 6.89 1.95 2.38
C VAL A 33 7.03 2.28 0.91
N PHE A 34 7.23 1.23 0.11
CA PHE A 34 7.25 1.31 -1.34
C PHE A 34 6.09 0.49 -1.92
N ILE A 35 5.34 1.06 -2.85
CA ILE A 35 4.19 0.43 -3.51
C ILE A 35 4.47 0.39 -5.01
N ALA A 36 4.49 -0.81 -5.60
CA ALA A 36 4.57 -1.01 -7.04
C ALA A 36 3.25 -1.57 -7.59
N GLN A 37 2.73 -0.98 -8.67
CA GLN A 37 1.48 -1.40 -9.32
C GLN A 37 1.73 -1.88 -10.75
N PHE A 38 1.48 -3.17 -11.04
CA PHE A 38 1.79 -3.74 -12.36
C PHE A 38 0.71 -3.56 -13.44
N ILE A 39 -0.53 -3.26 -13.06
CA ILE A 39 -1.67 -3.23 -14.02
C ILE A 39 -2.38 -1.89 -13.99
N LYS A 40 -2.75 -1.41 -12.81
CA LYS A 40 -3.61 -0.24 -12.64
C LYS A 40 -2.78 0.96 -12.21
N MET A 41 -2.45 1.81 -13.16
CA MET A 41 -1.74 3.06 -12.91
C MET A 41 -2.75 4.18 -12.58
N GLY A 42 -2.86 4.55 -11.30
CA GLY A 42 -2.99 5.96 -10.91
C GLY A 42 -4.36 6.58 -10.58
N GLU A 43 -5.50 5.91 -10.75
CA GLU A 43 -6.79 6.63 -10.73
C GLU A 43 -7.74 6.34 -9.56
N TYR A 44 -7.31 5.60 -8.53
CA TYR A 44 -8.16 5.31 -7.35
C TYR A 44 -8.00 6.37 -6.26
N SER A 45 -9.10 6.73 -5.58
CA SER A 45 -9.10 7.73 -4.51
C SER A 45 -8.22 7.32 -3.32
N GLU A 46 -8.11 6.01 -3.06
CA GLU A 46 -7.21 5.46 -2.06
C GLU A 46 -5.75 5.75 -2.42
N ILE A 47 -5.34 5.53 -3.67
CA ILE A 47 -3.98 5.81 -4.15
C ILE A 47 -3.68 7.31 -4.14
N LYS A 48 -4.64 8.15 -4.56
CA LYS A 48 -4.49 9.62 -4.52
C LYS A 48 -4.27 10.12 -3.09
N THR A 49 -4.94 9.53 -2.10
CA THR A 49 -4.79 9.91 -0.68
C THR A 49 -3.39 9.62 -0.14
N LEU A 50 -2.74 8.54 -0.61
CA LEU A 50 -1.40 8.16 -0.16
C LEU A 50 -0.32 9.18 -0.52
N LYS A 51 -0.56 10.04 -1.52
CA LYS A 51 0.32 11.18 -1.84
C LYS A 51 0.49 12.16 -0.67
N ARG A 52 -0.47 12.18 0.28
CA ARG A 52 -0.37 12.99 1.52
C ARG A 52 0.63 12.43 2.52
N PHE A 53 1.10 11.20 2.32
CA PHE A 53 2.10 10.51 3.13
C PHE A 53 3.43 10.38 2.38
N SER A 54 3.75 11.30 1.45
CA SER A 54 4.92 11.22 0.57
C SER A 54 6.26 11.10 1.30
N ASP A 55 6.35 11.56 2.55
CA ASP A 55 7.56 11.44 3.36
C ASP A 55 7.87 9.99 3.76
N PHE A 56 6.85 9.13 3.74
CA PHE A 56 6.92 7.73 4.17
C PHE A 56 6.52 6.74 3.08
N ILE A 57 5.69 7.13 2.11
CA ILE A 57 5.13 6.24 1.09
C ILE A 57 5.54 6.73 -0.31
N THR A 58 6.30 5.88 -1.00
CA THR A 58 6.61 6.03 -2.42
C THR A 58 5.74 5.08 -3.25
N ILE A 59 5.20 5.58 -4.37
CA ILE A 59 4.29 4.84 -5.24
C ILE A 59 4.83 4.88 -6.67
N GLU A 60 5.00 3.71 -7.27
CA GLU A 60 5.39 3.51 -8.67
C GLU A 60 4.38 2.64 -9.44
#